data_AF-B6ZBJ7-F1
#
_entry.id   AF-B6ZBJ7-F1
#
_cell.length_a   1.000
_cell.length_b   1.000
_cell.length_c   1.000
_cell.angle_alpha   90.00
_cell.angle_beta   90.00
_cell.angle_gamma   90.00
#
_symmetry.space_group_name_H-M   'P 1'
#
loop_
_entity.id
_entity.type
_entity.pdbx_description
1 polymer ?
#
loop_
_entity_poly.entity_id
_entity_poly.type
_entity_poly.pdbx_seq_one_letter_code
_entity_poly.pdbx_strand_id
1 'polypeptide(L)' 'MGRVIRAQRKGAGSVFKSHTHHRKGPARFRSLDFGERN' A
#
# COMPACT_ATOMS: atom_id res chain seq x y z
N MET A 1 30.03 -2.31 13.67
CA MET A 1 28.94 -1.85 12.80
C MET A 1 28.11 -3.08 12.41
N GLY A 2 26.79 -3.05 12.60
CA GLY A 2 25.91 -4.22 12.37
C GLY A 2 25.36 -4.30 10.94
N ARG A 3 24.93 -5.50 10.52
CA ARG A 3 24.22 -5.70 9.25
C ARG A 3 22.77 -5.22 9.37
N VAL A 4 22.22 -4.67 8.28
CA VAL A 4 20.80 -4.29 8.19
C VAL A 4 19.91 -5.50 8.46
N ILE A 5 19.08 -5.41 9.49
CA ILE A 5 18.19 -6.51 9.90
C ILE A 5 16.98 -6.60 8.97
N ARG A 6 16.35 -7.77 8.92
CA ARG A 6 15.20 -8.05 8.04
C ARG A 6 14.06 -7.02 8.16
N ALA A 7 13.77 -6.54 9.36
CA ALA A 7 12.70 -5.57 9.59
C ALA A 7 12.94 -4.25 8.82
N GLN A 8 14.17 -3.74 8.83
CA GLN A 8 14.56 -2.52 8.12
C GLN A 8 14.45 -2.68 6.59
N ARG A 9 14.74 -3.88 6.05
CA ARG A 9 14.66 -4.16 4.61
C ARG A 9 13.25 -4.07 4.01
N LYS A 10 12.21 -4.23 4.84
CA LYS A 10 10.81 -4.16 4.40
C LYS A 10 10.37 -2.74 4.02
N GLY A 11 10.94 -1.70 4.66
CA GLY A 11 10.61 -0.30 4.39
C GLY A 11 11.35 0.32 3.21
N ALA A 12 12.50 -0.24 2.84
CA ALA A 12 13.37 0.33 1.80
C ALA A 12 12.93 0.05 0.34
N GLY A 13 11.76 -0.59 0.13
CA GLY A 13 11.29 -0.91 -1.23
C GLY A 13 12.11 -1.98 -1.97
N SER A 14 12.82 -2.84 -1.24
CA SER A 14 13.63 -3.94 -1.80
C SER A 14 12.75 -5.13 -2.26
N VAL A 15 13.21 -6.38 -2.03
CA VAL A 15 12.49 -7.61 -2.37
C VAL A 15 11.11 -7.75 -1.71
N PHE A 16 10.83 -6.96 -0.67
CA PHE A 16 9.57 -7.01 0.09
C PHE A 16 8.46 -6.11 -0.46
N LYS A 17 8.60 -5.59 -1.70
CA LYS A 17 7.55 -4.82 -2.37
C LYS A 17 6.37 -5.72 -2.78
N SER A 18 5.15 -5.20 -2.73
CA SER A 18 3.97 -5.91 -3.23
C SER A 18 4.02 -6.09 -4.76
N HIS A 19 3.71 -7.28 -5.27
CA HIS A 19 3.49 -7.52 -6.69
C HIS A 19 2.13 -6.96 -7.12
N THR A 20 2.12 -5.88 -7.92
CA THR A 20 0.88 -5.17 -8.29
C THR A 20 0.50 -5.25 -9.77
N HIS A 21 1.28 -5.93 -10.62
CA HIS A 21 1.08 -5.93 -12.08
C HIS A 21 -0.30 -6.45 -12.55
N HIS A 22 -0.88 -7.43 -11.87
CA HIS A 22 -2.23 -7.94 -12.20
C HIS A 22 -3.38 -7.19 -11.50
N ARG A 23 -3.09 -6.23 -10.60
CA ARG A 23 -4.14 -5.49 -9.89
C ARG A 23 -4.75 -4.45 -10.84
N LYS A 24 -6.08 -4.45 -10.96
CA LYS A 24 -6.80 -3.51 -11.82
C LYS A 24 -6.93 -2.11 -11.21
N GLY A 25 -7.10 -2.04 -9.90
CA GLY A 25 -7.24 -0.79 -9.17
C GLY A 25 -7.59 -1.05 -7.70
N PRO A 26 -7.59 -0.01 -6.87
CA PRO A 26 -8.06 -0.11 -5.49
C PRO A 26 -9.59 -0.27 -5.45
N ALA A 27 -10.09 -1.17 -4.61
CA ALA A 27 -11.52 -1.22 -4.28
C ALA A 27 -11.87 -0.03 -3.37
N ARG A 28 -12.83 0.81 -3.79
CA ARG A 28 -13.23 2.02 -3.06
C ARG A 28 -14.73 2.25 -3.18
N PHE A 29 -15.34 2.79 -2.14
CA PHE A 29 -16.67 3.38 -2.21
C PHE A 29 -16.65 4.65 -3.06
N ARG A 30 -17.84 5.11 -3.48
CA ARG A 30 -17.96 6.41 -4.15
C ARG A 30 -17.65 7.53 -3.16
N SER A 31 -17.26 8.69 -3.67
CA SER A 31 -17.14 9.90 -2.86
C SER A 31 -18.51 10.30 -2.32
N LEU A 32 -18.58 10.69 -1.04
CA LEU A 32 -19.83 11.12 -0.42
C LEU A 32 -20.43 12.31 -1.18
N ASP A 33 -21.62 12.12 -1.72
CA ASP A 33 -22.39 13.21 -2.32
C ASP A 33 -23.08 14.06 -1.24
N PHE A 34 -23.85 15.07 -1.64
CA PHE A 34 -24.55 15.94 -0.69
C PHE A 34 -25.69 15.21 0.04
N GLY A 35 -26.31 14.18 -0.55
CA GLY A 35 -27.37 13.39 0.09
C GLY A 35 -26.83 12.36 1.08
N GLU A 36 -25.57 11.96 0.92
CA GLU A 36 -24.83 11.12 1.87
C GLU A 36 -24.12 11.93 2.97
N ARG A 37 -24.27 13.26 2.96
CA ARG A 37 -23.85 14.16 4.03
C ARG A 37 -25.07 14.52 4.87
N ASN A 38 -25.08 14.03 6.11
CA ASN A 38 -26.14 14.18 7.11
C ASN A 38 -26.77 15.57 7.18
#